data_AF-A0A7J5Y560-F1
#
_entry.id   AF-A0A7J5Y560-F1
#
_cell.length_a   1.000
_cell.length_b   1.000
_cell.length_c   1.000
_cell.angle_alpha   90.00
_cell.angle_beta   90.00
_cell.angle_gamma   90.00
#
_symmetry.space_group_name_H-M   'P 1'
#
loop_
_entity.id
_entity.type
_entity.pdbx_description
1 polymer ?
#
loop_
_entity_poly.entity_id
_entity_poly.type
_entity_poly.pdbx_seq_one_letter_code
_entity_poly.pdbx_strand_id
1 'polypeptide(L)'
;RSTKCTPYFAQFGRHPRVPGVINATLNDGDDTSVLIYQNIQIAQQRQKISYEKRKGKNVKSFLINVGDEVLRANKRKEGRKGGKLECNWFGPYVVSSITNK
;
A
#
# COMPACT_ATOMS: atom_id res chain seq x y z
N ARG A 1 -3.55 8.68 -9.76
CA ARG A 1 -2.37 9.49 -10.15
C ARG A 1 -1.87 10.18 -8.88
N SER A 2 -0.78 9.71 -8.26
CA SER A 2 -0.22 10.34 -7.06
C SER A 2 0.71 11.47 -7.46
N THR A 3 0.55 12.67 -6.89
CA THR A 3 1.50 13.77 -7.09
C THR A 3 2.82 13.40 -6.40
N LYS A 4 3.96 13.56 -7.09
CA LYS A 4 5.29 13.20 -6.56
C LYS A 4 5.77 14.14 -5.43
N CYS A 5 4.92 15.06 -4.95
CA CYS A 5 5.25 16.04 -3.92
C CYS A 5 4.33 15.90 -2.69
N THR A 6 4.86 16.28 -1.52
CA THR A 6 4.07 16.32 -0.28
C THR A 6 3.04 17.46 -0.35
N PRO A 7 1.87 17.35 0.30
CA PRO A 7 0.88 18.43 0.36
C PRO A 7 1.48 19.76 0.84
N TYR A 8 2.43 19.69 1.78
CA TYR A 8 3.16 20.84 2.27
C TYR A 8 4.00 21.52 1.17
N PHE A 9 4.77 20.74 0.39
CA PHE A 9 5.56 21.29 -0.71
C PHE A 9 4.68 21.92 -1.79
N ALA A 10 3.53 21.31 -2.10
CA ALA A 10 2.58 21.88 -3.06
C ALA A 10 1.99 23.22 -2.59
N GLN A 11 1.79 23.40 -1.28
CA GLN A 11 1.23 24.62 -0.71
C GLN A 11 2.27 25.74 -0.52
N PHE A 12 3.48 25.40 -0.10
CA PHE A 12 4.48 26.38 0.35
C PHE A 12 5.71 26.48 -0.57
N GLY A 13 5.79 25.65 -1.62
CA GLY A 13 6.93 25.63 -2.54
C GLY A 13 8.26 25.21 -1.91
N ARG A 14 8.23 24.74 -0.67
CA ARG A 14 9.42 24.39 0.13
C ARG A 14 9.13 23.21 1.04
N HIS A 15 10.18 22.53 1.49
CA HIS A 15 10.06 21.49 2.51
C HIS A 15 9.93 22.12 3.91
N PRO A 16 9.17 21.49 4.84
CA PRO A 16 8.98 22.02 6.18
C PRO A 16 10.31 22.00 6.93
N ARG A 17 10.63 23.11 7.62
CA ARG A 17 11.77 23.16 8.53
C ARG A 17 11.37 22.46 9.83
N VAL A 18 11.71 21.19 9.93
CA VAL A 18 11.54 20.42 11.17
C VAL A 18 12.70 20.71 12.14
N PRO A 19 12.51 20.59 13.46
CA PRO A 19 13.58 20.83 14.45
C PRO A 19 14.88 20.07 14.15
N GLY A 20 14.78 18.84 13.61
CA GLY A 20 15.96 18.07 13.18
C GLY A 20 16.77 18.69 12.03
N VAL A 21 16.14 19.52 11.17
CA VAL A 21 16.81 20.24 10.07
C VAL A 21 17.41 21.56 10.56
N ILE A 22 16.78 22.23 11.53
CA ILE A 22 17.27 23.49 12.11
C ILE A 22 18.56 23.25 12.90
N ASN A 23 18.67 22.13 13.61
CA ASN A 23 19.87 21.76 14.37
C ASN A 23 21.02 21.27 13.47
N ALA A 24 20.71 20.82 12.24
CA ALA A 24 21.72 20.39 11.27
C ALA A 24 22.39 21.57 10.55
N THR A 25 21.67 22.65 10.28
CA THR A 25 22.23 23.84 9.60
C THR A 25 23.18 24.69 10.45
N LEU A 26 23.40 24.33 11.72
CA LEU A 26 24.38 24.96 12.61
C LEU A 26 25.72 24.22 12.66
N ASN A 27 25.79 23.01 12.09
CA ASN A 27 26.99 22.19 12.08
C ASN A 27 27.35 21.90 10.63
N ASP A 28 28.13 22.80 10.02
CA ASP A 28 28.73 22.58 8.70
C ASP A 28 29.55 21.28 8.73
N GLY A 29 29.07 20.27 8.01
CA GLY A 29 29.71 18.97 7.91
C GLY A 29 29.02 18.10 6.86
N ASP A 30 29.58 18.10 5.65
CA ASP A 30 29.21 17.40 4.42
C ASP A 30 28.79 15.92 4.63
N ASP A 31 29.28 15.29 5.70
CA ASP A 31 29.00 13.90 6.09
C ASP A 31 27.54 13.63 6.51
N THR A 32 26.85 14.61 7.10
CA THR A 32 25.48 14.41 7.59
C THR A 32 24.46 14.29 6.45
N SER A 33 24.65 15.03 5.35
CA SER A 33 23.86 14.92 4.13
C SER A 33 23.94 13.52 3.53
N VAL A 34 25.15 12.97 3.42
CA VAL A 34 25.39 11.64 2.84
C VAL A 34 24.68 10.55 3.64
N LEU A 35 24.76 10.61 4.97
CA LEU A 35 24.07 9.66 5.86
C LEU A 35 22.55 9.73 5.74
N ILE A 36 21.98 10.93 5.59
CA ILE A 36 20.53 11.11 5.37
C ILE A 36 20.11 10.44 4.06
N TYR A 37 20.84 10.66 2.97
CA TYR A 37 20.53 10.04 1.68
C TYR A 37 20.61 8.51 1.74
N GLN A 38 21.64 7.96 2.37
CA GLN A 38 21.79 6.51 2.57
C GLN A 38 20.61 5.92 3.36
N ASN A 39 20.20 6.58 4.45
CA ASN A 39 19.07 6.14 5.26
C ASN A 39 17.75 6.14 4.48
N ILE A 40 17.52 7.16 3.65
CA ILE A 40 16.35 7.23 2.77
C ILE A 40 16.35 6.07 1.76
N GLN A 41 17.50 5.78 1.13
CA GLN A 41 17.61 4.66 0.18
C GLN A 41 17.33 3.31 0.86
N ILE A 42 17.91 3.08 2.04
CA ILE A 42 17.69 1.86 2.82
C ILE A 42 16.21 1.73 3.20
N ALA A 43 15.56 2.81 3.64
CA ALA A 43 14.14 2.81 3.98
C ALA A 43 13.26 2.48 2.77
N GLN A 44 13.53 3.09 1.61
CA GLN A 44 12.81 2.83 0.36
C GLN A 44 12.99 1.37 -0.10
N GLN A 45 14.21 0.82 0.01
CA GLN A 45 14.49 -0.56 -0.35
C GLN A 45 13.78 -1.56 0.59
N ARG A 46 13.78 -1.29 1.89
CA ARG A 46 13.01 -2.08 2.87
C ARG A 46 11.51 -2.04 2.57
N GLN A 47 10.98 -0.88 2.19
CA GLN A 47 9.57 -0.73 1.80
C GLN A 47 9.24 -1.56 0.55
N LYS A 48 10.10 -1.53 -0.48
CA LYS A 48 9.94 -2.33 -1.71
C LYS A 48 9.95 -3.83 -1.39
N ILE A 49 10.92 -4.30 -0.60
CA ILE A 49 11.01 -5.72 -0.20
C ILE A 49 9.77 -6.15 0.60
N SER A 50 9.31 -5.34 1.54
CA SER A 50 8.09 -5.61 2.32
C SER A 50 6.84 -5.66 1.45
N TYR A 51 6.74 -4.78 0.44
CA TYR A 51 5.64 -4.79 -0.52
C TYR A 51 5.64 -6.07 -1.37
N GLU A 52 6.77 -6.46 -1.97
CA GLU A 52 6.87 -7.69 -2.76
C GLU A 52 6.57 -8.94 -1.92
N LYS A 53 7.08 -9.01 -0.69
CA LYS A 53 6.77 -10.11 0.25
C LYS A 53 5.28 -10.20 0.58
N ARG A 54 4.56 -9.07 0.68
CA ARG A 54 3.11 -9.05 0.89
C ARG A 54 2.34 -9.44 -0.38
N LYS A 55 2.78 -8.97 -1.55
CA LYS A 55 2.19 -9.31 -2.85
C LYS A 55 2.25 -10.80 -3.13
N GLY A 56 3.38 -11.46 -2.81
CA GLY A 56 3.57 -12.89 -3.08
C GLY A 56 2.88 -13.85 -2.11
N LYS A 57 2.51 -13.42 -0.89
CA LYS A 57 2.16 -14.36 0.17
C LYS A 57 0.75 -14.95 0.13
N ASN A 58 -0.23 -14.32 -0.54
CA ASN A 58 -1.64 -14.68 -0.33
C ASN A 58 -2.54 -14.68 -1.57
N VAL A 59 -1.99 -14.53 -2.78
CA VAL A 59 -2.82 -14.71 -3.98
C VAL A 59 -2.60 -16.14 -4.45
N LYS A 60 -3.37 -17.09 -3.90
CA LYS A 60 -3.62 -18.34 -4.64
C LYS A 60 -4.24 -17.90 -5.96
N SER A 61 -3.45 -17.93 -7.03
CA SER A 61 -3.95 -17.65 -8.37
C SER A 61 -4.84 -18.83 -8.75
N PHE A 62 -6.13 -18.68 -8.53
CA PHE A 62 -7.11 -19.60 -9.10
C PHE A 62 -7.38 -19.17 -10.52
N LEU A 63 -7.30 -20.12 -11.46
CA LEU A 63 -7.83 -19.95 -12.80
C LEU A 63 -9.34 -20.16 -12.68
N ILE A 64 -10.13 -19.11 -12.88
CA ILE A 64 -11.60 -19.20 -12.88
C ILE A 64 -12.04 -19.37 -14.32
N ASN A 65 -12.86 -20.37 -14.59
CA ASN A 65 -13.47 -20.64 -15.88
C ASN A 65 -14.98 -20.40 -15.84
N VAL A 66 -15.58 -20.22 -17.01
CA VAL A 66 -17.04 -20.19 -17.16
C VAL A 66 -17.59 -21.57 -16.83
N GLY A 67 -18.63 -21.63 -16.01
CA GLY A 67 -19.22 -22.88 -15.51
C GLY A 67 -18.74 -23.30 -14.12
N ASP A 68 -17.68 -22.67 -13.58
CA ASP A 68 -17.20 -23.00 -12.23
C ASP A 68 -18.21 -22.58 -11.15
N GLU A 69 -18.40 -23.43 -10.13
CA GLU A 69 -19.12 -23.07 -8.92
C GLU A 69 -18.23 -22.27 -7.98
N VAL A 70 -18.68 -21.05 -7.67
CA VAL A 70 -17.93 -20.09 -6.87
C VAL A 70 -18.78 -19.53 -5.74
N LEU A 71 -18.10 -19.15 -4.67
CA LEU A 71 -18.69 -18.44 -3.55
C LEU A 71 -18.35 -16.95 -3.64
N ARG A 72 -19.36 -16.10 -3.44
CA ARG A 72 -19.18 -14.65 -3.39
C ARG A 72 -18.83 -14.21 -1.97
N ALA A 73 -17.70 -13.54 -1.82
CA ALA A 73 -17.27 -12.99 -0.53
C ALA A 73 -18.21 -11.87 -0.03
N ASN A 74 -18.58 -11.92 1.25
CA ASN A 74 -19.31 -10.85 1.93
C ASN A 74 -18.36 -9.72 2.35
N LYS A 75 -18.11 -8.77 1.43
CA LYS A 75 -17.23 -7.61 1.68
C LYS A 75 -17.73 -6.67 2.77
N ARG A 76 -19.05 -6.64 3.07
CA ARG A 76 -19.59 -5.83 4.16
C ARG A 76 -19.08 -6.33 5.51
N LYS A 77 -19.10 -7.64 5.71
CA LYS A 77 -18.59 -8.25 6.95
C LYS A 77 -17.08 -8.09 7.10
N GLU A 78 -16.32 -8.23 6.01
CA GLU A 78 -14.88 -7.95 6.01
C GLU A 78 -14.56 -6.51 6.44
N GLY A 79 -15.35 -5.53 5.95
CA GLY A 79 -15.22 -4.13 6.34
C GLY A 79 -15.82 -3.76 7.70
N ARG A 80 -16.15 -4.74 8.56
CA ARG A 80 -16.84 -4.54 9.86
C ARG A 80 -18.19 -3.80 9.78
N LYS A 81 -18.85 -3.86 8.61
CA LYS A 81 -20.19 -3.28 8.34
C LYS A 81 -21.29 -4.35 8.26
N GLY A 82 -20.98 -5.60 8.57
CA GLY A 82 -21.93 -6.73 8.58
C GLY A 82 -22.25 -7.18 10.01
N GLY A 83 -23.37 -7.87 10.18
CA GLY A 83 -23.76 -8.46 11.46
C GLY A 83 -22.78 -9.53 11.96
N LYS A 84 -22.68 -9.69 13.30
CA LYS A 84 -21.76 -10.63 13.94
C LYS A 84 -21.95 -12.08 13.46
N LEU A 85 -23.20 -12.48 13.26
CA LEU A 85 -23.59 -13.84 12.87
C LEU A 85 -23.82 -14.02 11.36
N GLU A 86 -23.60 -13.00 10.53
CA GLU A 86 -23.78 -13.13 9.08
C GLU A 86 -22.75 -14.08 8.46
N CYS A 87 -23.10 -14.80 7.40
CA CYS A 87 -22.14 -15.65 6.68
C CYS A 87 -21.04 -14.82 5.99
N ASN A 88 -19.82 -15.37 5.94
CA ASN A 88 -18.68 -14.76 5.25
C ASN A 88 -18.77 -14.91 3.71
N TRP A 89 -19.53 -15.89 3.24
CA TRP A 89 -19.64 -16.30 1.85
C TRP A 89 -21.11 -16.52 1.48
N PHE A 90 -21.47 -16.19 0.25
CA PHE A 90 -22.78 -16.46 -0.34
C PHE A 90 -22.63 -17.38 -1.54
N GLY A 91 -23.60 -18.26 -1.77
CA GLY A 91 -23.61 -19.17 -2.93
C GLY A 91 -23.94 -20.60 -2.52
N PRO A 92 -23.93 -21.54 -3.48
CA PRO A 92 -23.12 -21.53 -4.71
C PRO A 92 -23.66 -20.63 -5.83
N TYR A 93 -22.74 -20.06 -6.62
CA TYR A 93 -23.03 -19.35 -7.86
C TYR A 93 -22.24 -19.97 -9.00
N VAL A 94 -22.74 -19.87 -10.22
CA VAL A 94 -22.02 -20.35 -11.42
C VAL A 94 -21.50 -19.15 -12.21
N VAL A 95 -20.24 -19.22 -12.65
CA VAL A 95 -19.63 -18.18 -13.49
C VAL A 95 -20.25 -18.22 -14.89
N SER A 96 -20.97 -17.17 -15.29
CA SER A 96 -21.62 -17.09 -16.61
C SER A 96 -20.70 -16.55 -17.71
N SER A 97 -19.87 -15.56 -17.41
CA SER A 97 -18.95 -14.92 -18.37
C SER A 97 -17.82 -14.21 -17.64
N ILE A 98 -16.62 -14.21 -18.22
CA ILE A 98 -15.44 -13.55 -17.66
C ILE A 98 -15.04 -12.40 -18.60
N THR A 99 -15.03 -11.18 -18.06
CA THR A 99 -14.54 -9.97 -18.76
C THR A 99 -13.19 -9.55 -18.18
N ASN A 100 -12.17 -9.42 -19.04
CA ASN A 100 -10.90 -8.81 -18.63
C ASN A 100 -11.12 -7.32 -18.33
N LYS A 101 -10.60 -6.86 -17.19
CA LYS A 101 -10.82 -5.53 -16.64
C LYS A 101 -9.65 -4.60 -16.90
#